data_AF-A0A2K3LTJ2-F1
#
_entry.id   AF-A0A2K3LTJ2-F1
#
_cell.length_a   1.000
_cell.length_b   1.000
_cell.length_c   1.000
_cell.angle_alpha   90.00
_cell.angle_beta   90.00
_cell.angle_gamma   90.00
#
_symmetry.space_group_name_H-M   'P 1'
#
loop_
_entity.id
_entity.type
_entity.pdbx_description
1 polymer ?
#
loop_
_entity_poly.entity_id
_entity_poly.type
_entity_poly.pdbx_seq_one_letter_code
_entity_poly.pdbx_strand_id
1 'polypeptide(L)'
;MWKFMLQCHQKQFQAIMESKTQSLKLNAGLQREESLKVIIELERELLNWCTQFNNWVRTQKSYVENLNGWLIRCLPNEPEETADGVVPFSPGRIGAPPAFIICNDWNQAMNRISERGVADAMGEFAQKLHELWERQDEEQRQKIRAEYLTKDFEKQLRAMRTEMGSSNHEHDKVSGKTALSKFSSDSGVSPLDDLKVDLDSMKKKLHEERARHKEAIKLVRDAASNSLQTGLIPIFKTLESFTSEVVKAHEQVRLQNAGAT
;
A
#
# COMPACT_ATOMS: atom_id res chain seq x y z
N MET A 1 3.35 31.83 0.58
CA MET A 1 2.78 30.48 0.40
C MET A 1 3.67 29.39 1.01
N TRP A 2 4.86 29.13 0.48
CA TRP A 2 5.71 27.98 0.89
C TRP A 2 6.06 27.93 2.39
N LYS A 3 6.33 29.08 3.04
CA LYS A 3 6.57 29.13 4.50
C LYS A 3 5.37 28.62 5.30
N PHE A 4 4.15 28.94 4.88
CA PHE A 4 2.93 28.47 5.53
C PHE A 4 2.74 26.96 5.30
N MET A 5 3.00 26.48 4.07
CA MET A 5 2.92 25.05 3.76
C MET A 5 3.93 24.22 4.57
N LEU A 6 5.16 24.72 4.74
CA LEU A 6 6.16 24.11 5.61
C LEU A 6 5.64 23.98 7.05
N GLN A 7 5.08 25.06 7.61
CA GLN A 7 4.49 25.02 8.95
C GLN A 7 3.34 23.99 9.06
N CYS A 8 2.53 23.85 8.01
CA CYS A 8 1.48 22.83 7.98
C CYS A 8 2.06 21.41 8.00
N HIS A 9 3.06 21.12 7.16
CA HIS A 9 3.67 19.79 7.13
C HIS A 9 4.45 19.45 8.40
N GLN A 10 5.10 20.43 9.03
CA GLN A 10 5.72 20.26 10.35
C GLN A 10 4.69 19.87 11.41
N LYS A 11 3.52 20.54 11.42
CA LYS A 11 2.43 20.18 12.34
C LYS A 11 1.86 18.79 12.04
N GLN A 12 1.69 18.42 10.77
CA GLN A 12 1.23 17.09 10.37
C GLN A 12 2.22 16.00 10.79
N PHE A 13 3.52 16.24 10.57
CA PHE A 13 4.59 15.33 10.97
C PHE A 13 4.65 15.16 12.50
N GLN A 14 4.53 16.26 13.25
CA GLN A 14 4.46 16.21 14.71
C GLN A 14 3.24 15.42 15.19
N ALA A 15 2.05 15.69 14.64
CA ALA A 15 0.81 15.02 15.02
C ALA A 15 0.88 13.49 14.79
N ILE A 16 1.44 13.04 13.65
CA ILE A 16 1.57 11.59 13.39
C ILE A 16 2.60 10.95 14.33
N MET A 17 3.68 11.66 14.67
CA MET A 17 4.69 11.17 15.62
C MET A 17 4.15 11.07 17.05
N GLU A 18 3.29 11.99 17.48
CA GLU A 18 2.61 11.95 18.77
C GLU A 18 1.55 10.84 18.82
N SER A 19 0.82 10.61 17.72
CA SER A 19 -0.18 9.55 17.61
C SER A 19 0.40 8.14 17.82
N LYS A 20 1.72 7.98 17.67
CA LYS A 20 2.47 6.74 17.90
C LYS A 20 2.31 6.21 19.33
N THR A 21 1.97 7.06 20.29
CA THR A 21 1.71 6.67 21.70
C THR A 21 0.30 6.15 21.94
N GLN A 22 -0.64 6.44 21.04
CA GLN A 22 -1.99 5.87 21.06
C GLN A 22 -2.06 4.76 20.02
N SER A 23 -1.86 3.52 20.47
CA SER A 23 -2.14 2.35 19.65
C SER A 23 -3.52 2.52 19.02
N LEU A 24 -3.59 2.69 17.70
CA LEU A 24 -4.84 2.66 16.96
C LEU A 24 -5.40 1.26 17.16
N LYS A 25 -6.29 1.11 18.14
CA LYS A 25 -7.08 -0.09 18.33
C LYS A 25 -7.98 -0.17 17.11
N LEU A 26 -7.49 -0.83 16.05
CA LEU A 26 -8.33 -1.24 14.93
C LEU A 26 -9.51 -1.99 15.52
N ASN A 27 -10.70 -1.40 15.39
CA ASN A 27 -11.93 -1.97 15.88
C ASN A 27 -12.05 -3.40 15.33
N ALA A 28 -11.90 -4.38 16.23
CA ALA A 28 -11.98 -5.80 15.91
C ALA A 28 -13.38 -6.24 15.42
N GLY A 29 -14.29 -5.30 15.20
CA GLY A 29 -15.68 -5.50 14.77
C GLY A 29 -16.00 -5.07 13.34
N LEU A 30 -15.04 -4.53 12.57
CA LEU A 30 -15.29 -4.30 11.13
C LEU A 30 -15.45 -5.65 10.42
N GLN A 31 -16.50 -5.78 9.61
CA GLN A 31 -16.67 -6.94 8.75
C GLN A 31 -15.48 -7.00 7.78
N ARG A 32 -14.95 -8.20 7.55
CA ARG A 32 -13.69 -8.37 6.80
C ARG A 32 -13.75 -7.80 5.38
N GLU A 33 -14.90 -7.90 4.73
CA GLU A 33 -15.15 -7.30 3.41
C GLU A 33 -15.12 -5.77 3.42
N GLU A 34 -15.57 -5.15 4.53
CA GLU A 34 -15.53 -3.70 4.71
C GLU A 34 -14.09 -3.21 4.88
N SER A 35 -13.28 -3.95 5.65
CA SER A 35 -11.85 -3.63 5.78
C SER A 35 -11.04 -3.76 4.48
N LEU A 36 -11.40 -4.71 3.60
CA LEU A 36 -10.78 -4.83 2.27
C LEU A 36 -11.06 -3.59 1.41
N LYS A 37 -12.32 -3.11 1.39
CA LYS A 37 -12.70 -1.90 0.65
C LYS A 37 -11.93 -0.67 1.13
N VAL A 38 -11.80 -0.52 2.45
CA VAL A 38 -11.07 0.60 3.05
C VAL A 38 -9.59 0.62 2.64
N ILE A 39 -8.93 -0.55 2.59
CA ILE A 39 -7.51 -0.63 2.17
C ILE A 39 -7.35 -0.23 0.69
N ILE A 40 -8.21 -0.75 -0.19
CA ILE A 40 -8.18 -0.43 -1.63
C ILE A 40 -8.48 1.06 -1.86
N GLU A 41 -9.45 1.61 -1.15
CA GLU A 41 -9.77 3.03 -1.24
C GLU A 41 -8.60 3.89 -0.78
N LEU A 42 -7.95 3.55 0.34
CA LEU A 42 -6.78 4.27 0.83
C LEU A 42 -5.60 4.19 -0.16
N GLU A 43 -5.32 3.03 -0.74
CA GLU A 43 -4.30 2.84 -1.77
C GLU A 43 -4.58 3.75 -2.98
N ARG A 44 -5.83 3.73 -3.48
CA ARG A 44 -6.25 4.57 -4.60
C ARG A 44 -6.09 6.06 -4.30
N GLU A 45 -6.53 6.51 -3.13
CA GLU A 45 -6.40 7.93 -2.76
C GLU A 45 -4.93 8.35 -2.59
N LEU A 46 -4.04 7.46 -2.12
CA LEU A 46 -2.61 7.72 -2.06
C LEU A 46 -1.99 7.88 -3.45
N LEU A 47 -2.32 7.00 -4.39
CA LEU A 47 -1.85 7.08 -5.78
C LEU A 47 -2.37 8.33 -6.48
N ASN A 48 -3.63 8.69 -6.25
CA ASN A 48 -4.21 9.93 -6.73
C ASN A 48 -3.48 11.14 -6.12
N TRP A 49 -3.27 11.16 -4.81
CA TRP A 49 -2.53 12.22 -4.13
C TRP A 49 -1.12 12.39 -4.69
N CYS A 50 -0.39 11.29 -4.89
CA CYS A 50 0.94 11.30 -5.51
C CYS A 50 0.89 11.92 -6.92
N THR A 51 -0.08 11.52 -7.74
CA THR A 51 -0.26 12.05 -9.09
C THR A 51 -0.55 13.56 -9.06
N GLN A 52 -1.49 14.00 -8.21
CA GLN A 52 -1.84 15.41 -8.08
C GLN A 52 -0.68 16.26 -7.56
N PHE A 53 0.08 15.75 -6.59
CA PHE A 53 1.27 16.42 -6.06
C PHE A 53 2.32 16.62 -7.15
N ASN A 54 2.66 15.56 -7.89
CA ASN A 54 3.63 15.65 -9.00
C ASN A 54 3.17 16.61 -10.10
N ASN A 55 1.89 16.55 -10.48
CA ASN A 55 1.32 17.48 -11.46
C ASN A 55 1.42 18.93 -10.98
N TRP A 56 1.07 19.20 -9.72
CA TRP A 56 1.14 20.54 -9.14
C TRP A 56 2.57 21.09 -9.11
N VAL A 57 3.57 20.29 -8.74
CA VAL A 57 4.98 20.70 -8.79
C VAL A 57 5.43 20.95 -10.23
N ARG A 58 5.10 20.05 -11.15
CA ARG A 58 5.43 20.19 -12.58
C ARG A 58 4.81 21.44 -13.19
N THR A 59 3.55 21.73 -12.88
CA THR A 59 2.87 22.94 -13.37
C THR A 59 3.57 24.21 -12.89
N GLN A 60 4.00 24.25 -11.62
CA GLN A 60 4.77 25.40 -11.12
C GLN A 60 6.12 25.54 -11.82
N LYS A 61 6.87 24.45 -11.96
CA LYS A 61 8.15 24.46 -12.70
C LYS A 61 7.96 24.95 -14.13
N SER A 62 6.98 24.39 -14.85
CA SER A 62 6.69 24.75 -16.23
C SER A 62 6.23 26.21 -16.37
N TYR A 63 5.44 26.72 -15.42
CA TYR A 63 5.06 28.14 -15.42
C TYR A 63 6.29 29.06 -15.38
N VAL A 64 7.20 28.80 -14.44
CA VAL A 64 8.42 29.61 -14.27
C VAL A 64 9.35 29.46 -15.48
N GLU A 65 9.49 28.25 -16.01
CA GLU A 65 10.27 27.96 -17.21
C GLU A 65 9.75 28.73 -18.43
N ASN A 66 8.43 28.69 -18.67
CA ASN A 66 7.80 29.41 -19.78
C ASN A 66 7.91 30.93 -19.61
N LEU A 67 7.70 31.46 -18.40
CA LEU A 67 7.85 32.88 -18.12
C LEU A 67 9.30 33.33 -18.37
N ASN A 68 10.28 32.57 -17.89
CA ASN A 68 11.69 32.84 -18.11
C ASN A 68 12.04 32.80 -19.61
N GLY A 69 11.57 31.77 -20.32
CA GLY A 69 11.78 31.63 -21.76
C GLY A 69 11.14 32.77 -22.57
N TRP A 70 9.99 33.28 -22.15
CA TRP A 70 9.37 34.47 -22.74
C TRP A 70 10.22 35.72 -22.49
N LEU A 71 10.66 35.96 -21.25
CA LEU A 71 11.49 37.13 -20.91
C LEU A 71 12.82 37.15 -21.67
N ILE A 72 13.47 36.00 -21.88
CA ILE A 72 14.70 35.90 -22.69
C ILE A 72 14.48 36.43 -24.11
N ARG A 73 13.33 36.13 -24.72
CA ARG A 73 13.00 36.57 -26.09
C ARG A 73 12.69 38.06 -26.18
N CYS A 74 12.36 38.70 -25.06
CA CYS A 74 12.15 40.15 -24.98
C CYS A 74 13.45 40.93 -24.84
N LEU A 75 14.59 40.26 -24.59
CA LEU A 75 15.88 40.93 -24.49
C LEU A 75 16.43 41.24 -25.89
N PRO A 76 17.04 42.42 -26.08
CA PRO A 76 17.84 42.67 -27.28
C PRO A 76 19.04 41.72 -27.25
N ASN A 77 18.96 40.63 -28.01
CA ASN A 77 19.99 39.60 -28.06
C ASN A 77 20.63 39.61 -29.44
N GLU A 78 21.53 40.57 -29.64
CA GLU A 78 22.50 40.51 -30.73
C GLU A 78 23.76 39.80 -30.20
N PRO A 79 24.11 38.62 -30.72
CA PRO A 79 25.35 37.95 -30.35
C PRO A 79 26.53 38.84 -30.70
N GLU A 80 27.24 39.30 -29.67
CA GLU A 80 28.47 40.06 -29.84
C GLU A 80 29.59 39.09 -30.23
N GLU A 81 30.05 39.18 -31.48
CA GLU A 81 31.22 38.45 -31.96
C GLU A 81 32.48 39.24 -31.66
N THR A 82 33.39 38.64 -30.90
CA THR A 82 34.73 39.17 -30.63
C THR A 82 35.78 38.31 -31.34
N ALA A 83 37.04 38.77 -31.39
CA ALA A 83 38.14 38.01 -32.00
C ALA A 83 38.33 36.61 -31.37
N ASP A 84 37.86 36.42 -30.14
CA ASP A 84 37.91 35.16 -29.38
C ASP A 84 36.61 34.34 -29.49
N GLY A 85 35.64 34.76 -30.31
CA GLY A 85 34.35 34.11 -30.54
C GLY A 85 33.14 34.85 -29.96
N VAL A 86 31.99 34.16 -29.94
CA VAL A 86 30.73 34.69 -29.39
C VAL A 86 30.85 34.83 -27.87
N VAL A 87 30.64 36.05 -27.37
CA VAL A 87 30.80 36.31 -25.95
C VAL A 87 29.66 35.66 -25.15
N PRO A 88 29.94 34.98 -24.00
CA PRO A 88 28.91 34.37 -23.17
C PRO A 88 27.83 35.35 -22.71
N PHE A 89 26.60 34.85 -22.58
CA PHE A 89 25.47 35.61 -22.07
C PHE A 89 25.71 36.07 -20.62
N SER A 90 25.68 37.38 -20.40
CA SER A 90 25.74 37.98 -19.06
C SER A 90 24.59 38.98 -18.92
N PRO A 91 23.60 38.71 -18.03
CA PRO A 91 22.44 39.59 -17.85
C PRO A 91 22.79 41.04 -17.57
N GLY A 92 23.83 41.29 -16.78
CA GLY A 92 24.30 42.65 -16.48
C GLY A 92 24.94 43.36 -17.66
N ARG A 93 25.60 42.63 -18.58
CA ARG A 93 26.29 43.22 -19.74
C ARG A 93 25.31 43.73 -20.79
N ILE A 94 24.21 43.01 -20.98
CA ILE A 94 23.18 43.35 -21.99
C ILE A 94 22.08 44.26 -21.45
N GLY A 95 22.27 44.82 -20.24
CA GLY A 95 21.26 45.67 -19.59
C GLY A 95 19.94 44.95 -19.32
N ALA A 96 20.00 43.64 -19.01
CA ALA A 96 18.78 42.85 -18.83
C ALA A 96 17.95 43.43 -17.66
N PRO A 97 16.63 43.59 -17.83
CA PRO A 97 15.78 44.14 -16.78
C PRO A 97 15.88 43.33 -15.48
N PRO A 98 15.75 43.96 -14.30
CA PRO A 98 15.76 43.26 -13.01
C PRO A 98 14.75 42.12 -12.94
N ALA A 99 13.59 42.27 -13.60
CA ALA A 99 12.57 41.23 -13.71
C ALA A 99 13.08 39.94 -14.39
N PHE A 100 13.95 40.06 -15.40
CA PHE A 100 14.58 38.91 -16.04
C PHE A 100 15.54 38.21 -15.08
N ILE A 101 16.38 38.96 -14.37
CA ILE A 101 17.33 38.38 -13.41
C ILE A 101 16.60 37.59 -12.31
N ILE A 102 15.54 38.17 -11.74
CA ILE A 102 14.70 37.53 -10.73
C ILE A 102 14.07 36.25 -11.29
N CYS A 103 13.48 36.31 -12.50
CA CYS A 103 12.82 35.16 -13.10
C CYS A 103 13.80 34.03 -13.47
N ASN A 104 15.00 34.38 -13.95
CA ASN A 104 16.04 33.41 -14.26
C ASN A 104 16.53 32.70 -12.98
N ASP A 105 16.78 33.45 -11.92
CA ASP A 105 17.16 32.87 -10.62
C ASP A 105 16.05 32.00 -10.05
N TRP A 106 14.79 32.44 -10.17
CA TRP A 106 13.63 31.65 -9.75
C TRP A 106 13.51 30.34 -10.55
N ASN A 107 13.73 30.39 -11.87
CA ASN A 107 13.74 29.19 -12.71
C ASN A 107 14.85 28.21 -12.28
N GLN A 108 16.06 28.71 -12.04
CA GLN A 108 17.17 27.88 -11.56
C GLN A 108 16.87 27.29 -10.17
N ALA A 109 16.31 28.07 -9.26
CA ALA A 109 15.90 27.63 -7.94
C ALA A 109 14.85 26.50 -8.03
N MET A 110 13.83 26.66 -8.87
CA MET A 110 12.78 25.65 -9.09
C MET A 110 13.33 24.35 -9.69
N ASN A 111 14.31 24.42 -10.59
CA ASN A 111 14.92 23.25 -11.22
C ASN A 111 15.81 22.43 -10.28
N ARG A 112 16.31 23.01 -9.19
CA ARG A 112 17.12 22.31 -8.18
C ARG A 112 16.28 21.45 -7.23
N ILE A 113 14.99 21.78 -7.08
CA ILE A 113 14.10 21.09 -6.14
C ILE A 113 13.63 19.77 -6.76
N SER A 114 13.66 18.68 -5.98
CA SER A 114 13.16 17.37 -6.41
C SER A 114 11.94 16.93 -5.62
N GLU A 115 10.84 16.66 -6.32
CA GLU A 115 9.61 16.07 -5.78
C GLU A 115 9.70 14.55 -5.55
N ARG A 116 10.78 13.91 -6.02
CA ARG A 116 10.94 12.45 -6.06
C ARG A 116 10.80 11.79 -4.69
N GLY A 117 11.44 12.34 -3.66
CA GLY A 117 11.39 11.74 -2.32
C GLY A 117 9.96 11.67 -1.74
N VAL A 118 9.09 12.62 -2.09
CA VAL A 118 7.68 12.58 -1.70
C VAL A 118 6.92 11.52 -2.50
N ALA A 119 7.15 11.49 -3.82
CA ALA A 119 6.52 10.52 -4.71
C ALA A 119 6.89 9.06 -4.33
N ASP A 120 8.16 8.82 -4.05
CA ASP A 120 8.67 7.51 -3.64
C ASP A 120 8.05 7.08 -2.31
N ALA A 121 8.00 7.97 -1.30
CA ALA A 121 7.38 7.66 0.00
C ALA A 121 5.89 7.32 -0.12
N MET A 122 5.15 8.04 -0.98
CA MET A 122 3.74 7.72 -1.26
C MET A 122 3.59 6.39 -2.00
N GLY A 123 4.45 6.13 -2.99
CA GLY A 123 4.44 4.88 -3.75
C GLY A 123 4.77 3.66 -2.89
N GLU A 124 5.79 3.75 -2.03
CA GLU A 124 6.13 2.70 -1.07
C GLU A 124 4.99 2.41 -0.10
N PHE A 125 4.23 3.43 0.33
CA PHE A 125 3.07 3.20 1.18
C PHE A 125 1.93 2.53 0.41
N ALA A 126 1.65 2.98 -0.81
CA ALA A 126 0.65 2.33 -1.67
C ALA A 126 0.99 0.84 -1.90
N GLN A 127 2.26 0.52 -2.18
CA GLN A 127 2.71 -0.86 -2.31
C GLN A 127 2.48 -1.67 -1.03
N LYS A 128 2.80 -1.12 0.14
CA LYS A 128 2.56 -1.81 1.43
C LYS A 128 1.07 -2.07 1.67
N LEU A 129 0.18 -1.17 1.23
CA LEU A 129 -1.26 -1.37 1.31
C LEU A 129 -1.72 -2.47 0.33
N HIS A 130 -1.15 -2.50 -0.87
CA HIS A 130 -1.39 -3.56 -1.83
C HIS A 130 -1.01 -4.94 -1.28
N GLU A 131 0.19 -5.08 -0.71
CA GLU A 131 0.64 -6.31 -0.06
C GLU A 131 -0.26 -6.70 1.13
N LEU A 132 -0.76 -5.72 1.89
CA LEU A 132 -1.71 -5.96 2.98
C LEU A 132 -3.05 -6.48 2.45
N TRP A 133 -3.54 -5.92 1.34
CA TRP A 133 -4.73 -6.39 0.66
C TRP A 133 -4.57 -7.83 0.17
N GLU A 134 -3.45 -8.18 -0.48
CA GLU A 134 -3.19 -9.55 -0.94
C GLU A 134 -3.21 -10.56 0.21
N ARG A 135 -2.59 -10.21 1.35
CA ARG A 135 -2.60 -11.06 2.55
C ARG A 135 -4.00 -11.23 3.12
N GLN A 136 -4.80 -10.16 3.12
CA GLN A 136 -6.17 -10.22 3.62
C GLN A 136 -7.09 -11.04 2.70
N ASP A 137 -6.89 -10.96 1.40
CA ASP A 137 -7.61 -11.76 0.42
C ASP A 137 -7.25 -13.26 0.53
N GLU A 138 -5.97 -13.61 0.67
CA GLU A 138 -5.57 -15.01 0.91
C GLU A 138 -6.12 -15.54 2.23
N GLU A 139 -6.12 -14.73 3.28
CA GLU A 139 -6.71 -15.08 4.58
C GLU A 139 -8.23 -15.35 4.47
N GLN A 140 -8.94 -14.61 3.62
CA GLN A 140 -10.34 -14.87 3.29
C GLN A 140 -10.53 -16.17 2.49
N ARG A 141 -9.64 -16.48 1.54
CA ARG A 141 -9.67 -17.78 0.81
C ARG A 141 -9.46 -18.95 1.76
N GLN A 142 -8.53 -18.83 2.72
CA GLN A 142 -8.29 -19.85 3.75
C GLN A 142 -9.51 -20.04 4.65
N LYS A 143 -10.22 -18.96 5.01
CA LYS A 143 -11.49 -19.04 5.74
C LYS A 143 -12.51 -19.91 5.00
N ILE A 144 -12.75 -19.62 3.72
CA ILE A 144 -13.71 -20.34 2.89
C ILE A 144 -13.34 -21.83 2.79
N ARG A 145 -12.04 -22.15 2.62
CA ARG A 145 -11.54 -23.54 2.63
C ARG A 145 -11.81 -24.24 3.96
N ALA A 146 -11.54 -23.58 5.08
CA ALA A 146 -11.78 -24.14 6.42
C ALA A 146 -13.28 -24.36 6.70
N GLU A 147 -14.14 -23.45 6.25
CA GLU A 147 -15.60 -23.60 6.34
C GLU A 147 -16.12 -24.76 5.48
N TYR A 148 -15.61 -24.90 4.25
CA TYR A 148 -15.95 -26.02 3.37
C TYR A 148 -15.55 -27.37 3.99
N LEU A 149 -14.32 -27.50 4.46
CA LEU A 149 -13.84 -28.72 5.14
C LEU A 149 -14.63 -29.02 6.41
N THR A 150 -15.04 -27.98 7.16
CA THR A 150 -15.91 -28.16 8.33
C THR A 150 -17.25 -28.76 7.92
N LYS A 151 -17.91 -28.19 6.90
CA LYS A 151 -19.21 -28.67 6.40
C LYS A 151 -19.13 -30.08 5.84
N ASP A 152 -18.06 -30.40 5.11
CA ASP A 152 -17.84 -31.72 4.53
C ASP A 152 -17.58 -32.78 5.61
N PHE A 153 -16.72 -32.46 6.58
CA PHE A 153 -16.48 -33.31 7.75
C PHE A 153 -17.77 -33.59 8.53
N GLU A 154 -18.57 -32.56 8.81
CA GLU A 154 -19.87 -32.74 9.48
C GLU A 154 -20.84 -33.59 8.66
N LYS A 155 -20.85 -33.45 7.33
CA LYS A 155 -21.71 -34.25 6.45
C LYS A 155 -21.32 -35.73 6.49
N GLN A 156 -20.03 -36.04 6.41
CA GLN A 156 -19.56 -37.43 6.54
C GLN A 156 -19.86 -38.01 7.92
N LEU A 157 -19.66 -37.22 8.98
CA LEU A 157 -19.92 -37.65 10.36
C LEU A 157 -21.42 -37.94 10.59
N ARG A 158 -22.32 -37.19 9.95
CA ARG A 158 -23.77 -37.45 9.93
C ARG A 158 -24.13 -38.70 9.12
N ALA A 159 -23.49 -38.91 7.97
CA ALA A 159 -23.72 -40.09 7.13
C ALA A 159 -23.36 -41.39 7.89
N MET A 160 -22.17 -41.43 8.52
CA MET A 160 -21.74 -42.58 9.32
C MET A 160 -22.67 -42.87 10.50
N ARG A 161 -23.13 -41.83 11.21
CA ARG A 161 -24.07 -42.02 12.33
C ARG A 161 -25.38 -42.67 11.86
N THR A 162 -25.84 -42.33 10.66
CA THR A 162 -27.05 -42.90 10.05
C THR A 162 -26.83 -44.36 9.64
N GLU A 163 -25.70 -44.69 9.00
CA GLU A 163 -25.37 -46.06 8.59
C GLU A 163 -25.18 -47.02 9.78
N MET A 164 -24.48 -46.58 10.83
CA MET A 164 -24.28 -47.36 12.05
C MET A 164 -25.60 -47.55 12.83
N GLY A 165 -26.54 -46.61 12.71
CA GLY A 165 -27.90 -46.73 13.25
C GLY A 165 -28.79 -47.71 12.48
N SER A 166 -28.64 -47.80 11.15
CA SER A 166 -29.38 -48.73 10.29
C SER A 166 -28.86 -50.18 10.39
N SER A 167 -27.55 -50.38 10.55
CA SER A 167 -26.95 -51.72 10.70
C SER A 167 -27.40 -52.45 11.99
N ASN A 168 -27.68 -51.70 13.06
CA ASN A 168 -28.24 -52.28 14.29
C ASN A 168 -29.68 -52.82 14.13
N HIS A 169 -30.39 -52.47 13.06
CA HIS A 169 -31.76 -52.92 12.83
C HIS A 169 -31.88 -54.15 11.91
N GLU A 170 -30.83 -54.48 11.13
CA GLU A 170 -30.84 -55.63 10.21
C GLU A 170 -30.36 -56.95 10.85
N HIS A 171 -29.60 -56.89 11.95
CA HIS A 171 -29.16 -58.10 12.67
C HIS A 171 -30.28 -58.81 13.46
N ASP A 172 -31.45 -58.21 13.60
CA ASP A 172 -32.56 -58.77 14.39
C ASP A 172 -33.58 -59.59 13.56
N LYS A 173 -33.28 -59.89 12.27
CA LYS A 173 -34.24 -60.58 11.37
C LYS A 173 -33.83 -61.88 10.72
N VAL A 174 -32.65 -62.46 11.01
CA VAL A 174 -32.32 -63.81 10.49
C VAL A 174 -31.74 -64.69 11.59
N SER A 175 -32.63 -65.25 12.40
CA SER A 175 -32.36 -66.50 13.13
C SER A 175 -32.96 -67.66 12.33
N GLY A 176 -32.11 -68.38 11.59
CA GLY A 176 -32.53 -69.63 10.95
C GLY A 176 -31.59 -70.20 9.87
N LYS A 177 -30.71 -71.12 10.32
CA LYS A 177 -30.10 -72.26 9.59
C LYS A 177 -28.89 -72.06 8.65
N THR A 178 -27.73 -72.48 9.19
CA THR A 178 -26.74 -73.47 8.69
C THR A 178 -26.46 -73.62 7.18
N ALA A 179 -25.22 -73.32 6.77
CA ALA A 179 -24.21 -74.28 6.26
C ALA A 179 -23.26 -73.65 5.21
N LEU A 180 -21.99 -73.52 5.60
CA LEU A 180 -20.75 -73.70 4.82
C LEU A 180 -20.74 -73.38 3.31
N SER A 181 -20.06 -72.29 2.92
CA SER A 181 -19.06 -72.35 1.84
C SER A 181 -18.04 -71.24 2.00
N LYS A 182 -16.77 -71.65 1.95
CA LYS A 182 -15.55 -70.89 2.14
C LYS A 182 -15.02 -70.49 0.77
N PHE A 183 -14.99 -69.20 0.46
CA PHE A 183 -14.02 -68.63 -0.47
C PHE A 183 -13.52 -67.31 0.11
N SER A 184 -12.27 -67.34 0.58
CA SER A 184 -11.48 -66.17 0.90
C SER A 184 -11.03 -65.51 -0.40
N SER A 185 -11.37 -64.22 -0.55
CA SER A 185 -10.49 -63.19 -1.12
C SER A 185 -10.46 -62.10 -0.05
N ASP A 186 -9.54 -62.16 0.90
CA ASP A 186 -8.18 -61.58 0.82
C ASP A 186 -8.19 -60.06 0.64
N SER A 187 -8.78 -59.38 1.62
CA SER A 187 -8.37 -58.06 2.08
C SER A 187 -8.88 -57.93 3.51
N GLY A 188 -7.98 -58.07 4.48
CA GLY A 188 -8.30 -58.12 5.91
C GLY A 188 -8.70 -56.79 6.54
N VAL A 189 -9.30 -55.87 5.77
CA VAL A 189 -9.73 -54.56 6.25
C VAL A 189 -11.25 -54.47 6.19
N SER A 190 -11.88 -54.21 7.34
CA SER A 190 -13.32 -53.97 7.39
C SER A 190 -13.62 -52.64 6.69
N PRO A 191 -14.67 -52.52 5.87
CA PRO A 191 -15.10 -51.24 5.28
C PRO A 191 -15.31 -50.12 6.32
N LEU A 192 -15.58 -50.49 7.58
CA LEU A 192 -15.67 -49.57 8.71
C LEU A 192 -14.32 -49.02 9.17
N ASP A 193 -13.25 -49.80 9.04
CA ASP A 193 -11.89 -49.38 9.41
C ASP A 193 -11.33 -48.40 8.39
N ASP A 194 -11.54 -48.63 7.09
CA ASP A 194 -11.15 -47.70 6.01
C ASP A 194 -11.86 -46.34 6.17
N LEU A 195 -13.16 -46.36 6.44
CA LEU A 195 -13.97 -45.15 6.61
C LEU A 195 -13.55 -44.35 7.86
N LYS A 196 -13.09 -45.03 8.90
CA LYS A 196 -12.56 -44.40 10.12
C LYS A 196 -11.22 -43.72 9.86
N VAL A 197 -10.34 -44.35 9.09
CA VAL A 197 -9.06 -43.77 8.66
C VAL A 197 -9.29 -42.50 7.83
N ASP A 198 -10.26 -42.52 6.91
CA ASP A 198 -10.64 -41.36 6.11
C ASP A 198 -11.16 -40.20 6.97
N LEU A 199 -12.01 -40.50 7.97
CA LEU A 199 -12.56 -39.46 8.84
C LEU A 199 -11.47 -38.85 9.76
N ASP A 200 -10.55 -39.66 10.27
CA ASP A 200 -9.39 -39.17 11.03
C ASP A 200 -8.46 -38.32 10.16
N SER A 201 -8.26 -38.71 8.90
CA SER A 201 -7.51 -37.93 7.90
C SER A 201 -8.18 -36.57 7.63
N MET A 202 -9.50 -36.54 7.41
CA MET A 202 -10.25 -35.31 7.23
C MET A 202 -10.21 -34.40 8.46
N LYS A 203 -10.35 -34.99 9.65
CA LYS A 203 -10.24 -34.27 10.93
C LYS A 203 -8.87 -33.60 11.07
N LYS A 204 -7.80 -34.34 10.78
CA LYS A 204 -6.43 -33.81 10.80
C LYS A 204 -6.28 -32.63 9.83
N LYS A 205 -6.72 -32.80 8.58
CA LYS A 205 -6.68 -31.73 7.55
C LYS A 205 -7.44 -30.48 7.97
N LEU A 206 -8.62 -30.64 8.58
CA LEU A 206 -9.42 -29.53 9.10
C LEU A 206 -8.68 -28.76 10.22
N HIS A 207 -8.04 -29.47 11.15
CA HIS A 207 -7.25 -28.84 12.21
C HIS A 207 -6.06 -28.06 11.67
N GLU A 208 -5.34 -28.62 10.69
CA GLU A 208 -4.21 -27.96 10.03
C GLU A 208 -4.64 -26.69 9.27
N GLU A 209 -5.76 -26.72 8.55
CA GLU A 209 -6.30 -25.54 7.85
C GLU A 209 -6.79 -24.46 8.84
N ARG A 210 -7.45 -24.85 9.93
CA ARG A 210 -7.85 -23.91 10.99
C ARG A 210 -6.65 -23.25 11.68
N ALA A 211 -5.58 -24.01 11.91
CA ALA A 211 -4.35 -23.46 12.46
C ALA A 211 -3.73 -22.44 11.50
N ARG A 212 -3.62 -22.76 10.20
CA ARG A 212 -3.13 -21.83 9.17
C ARG A 212 -3.95 -20.54 9.09
N HIS A 213 -5.27 -20.66 9.07
CA HIS A 213 -6.18 -19.51 9.06
C HIS A 213 -5.99 -18.61 10.28
N LYS A 214 -5.81 -19.19 11.48
CA LYS A 214 -5.57 -18.42 12.70
C LYS A 214 -4.25 -17.63 12.64
N GLU A 215 -3.19 -18.23 12.12
CA GLU A 215 -1.91 -17.54 11.92
C GLU A 215 -2.02 -16.43 10.87
N ALA A 216 -2.74 -16.67 9.77
CA ALA A 216 -2.98 -15.65 8.75
C ALA A 216 -3.74 -14.43 9.31
N ILE A 217 -4.78 -14.65 10.14
CA ILE A 217 -5.49 -13.56 10.85
C ILE A 217 -4.53 -12.72 11.66
N LYS A 218 -3.64 -13.37 12.42
CA LYS A 218 -2.67 -12.68 13.27
C LYS A 218 -1.72 -11.83 12.44
N LEU A 219 -1.15 -12.38 11.37
CA LEU A 219 -0.24 -11.67 10.47
C LEU A 219 -0.91 -10.46 9.80
N VAL A 220 -2.15 -10.61 9.31
CA VAL A 220 -2.91 -9.51 8.70
C VAL A 220 -3.20 -8.42 9.73
N ARG A 221 -3.64 -8.79 10.94
CA ARG A 221 -3.93 -7.82 12.01
C ARG A 221 -2.67 -7.06 12.43
N ASP A 222 -1.55 -7.76 12.62
CA ASP A 222 -0.29 -7.15 13.02
C ASP A 222 0.22 -6.18 11.95
N ALA A 223 0.13 -6.57 10.67
CA ALA A 223 0.49 -5.73 9.54
C ALA A 223 -0.43 -4.49 9.41
N ALA A 224 -1.75 -4.67 9.53
CA ALA A 224 -2.73 -3.59 9.45
C ALA A 224 -2.60 -2.59 10.61
N SER A 225 -2.28 -3.07 11.82
CA SER A 225 -2.17 -2.20 13.01
C SER A 225 -1.05 -1.16 12.92
N ASN A 226 0.02 -1.49 12.18
CA ASN A 226 1.19 -0.63 12.05
C ASN A 226 1.23 0.11 10.71
N SER A 227 0.59 -0.42 9.66
CA SER A 227 0.73 0.05 8.27
C SER A 227 0.56 1.56 8.12
N LEU A 228 -0.44 2.15 8.79
CA LEU A 228 -0.72 3.58 8.70
C LEU A 228 0.44 4.43 9.25
N GLN A 229 1.01 4.04 10.39
CA GLN A 229 2.14 4.76 10.99
C GLN A 229 3.41 4.56 10.18
N THR A 230 3.74 3.33 9.81
CA THR A 230 4.94 3.05 9.00
C THR A 230 4.85 3.64 7.59
N GLY A 231 3.65 3.88 7.08
CA GLY A 231 3.39 4.50 5.78
C GLY A 231 3.38 6.02 5.79
N LEU A 232 2.64 6.64 6.73
CA LEU A 232 2.46 8.09 6.77
C LEU A 232 3.68 8.85 7.29
N ILE A 233 4.45 8.29 8.23
CA ILE A 233 5.62 8.96 8.82
C ILE A 233 6.65 9.35 7.74
N PRO A 234 7.08 8.44 6.85
CA PRO A 234 7.96 8.80 5.74
C PRO A 234 7.40 9.91 4.84
N ILE A 235 6.11 9.86 4.50
CA ILE A 235 5.47 10.84 3.61
C ILE A 235 5.51 12.24 4.22
N PHE A 236 5.10 12.39 5.47
CA PHE A 236 5.11 13.72 6.11
C PHE A 236 6.51 14.25 6.33
N LYS A 237 7.48 13.37 6.62
CA LYS A 237 8.90 13.75 6.70
C LYS A 237 9.44 14.25 5.36
N THR A 238 9.12 13.57 4.25
CA THR A 238 9.59 13.99 2.93
C THR A 238 8.88 15.25 2.45
N LEU A 239 7.59 15.45 2.78
CA LEU A 239 6.87 16.70 2.53
C LEU A 239 7.47 17.89 3.29
N GLU A 240 7.85 17.70 4.55
CA GLU A 240 8.55 18.71 5.34
C GLU A 240 9.91 19.05 4.69
N SER A 241 10.71 18.05 4.34
CA SER A 241 12.01 18.25 3.68
C SER A 241 11.86 18.99 2.37
N PHE A 242 10.96 18.53 1.50
CA PHE A 242 10.65 19.15 0.22
C PHE A 242 10.27 20.62 0.38
N THR A 243 9.31 20.92 1.27
CA THR A 243 8.88 22.31 1.47
C THR A 243 9.95 23.20 2.12
N SER A 244 10.80 22.64 2.96
CA SER A 244 11.99 23.33 3.51
C SER A 244 12.99 23.70 2.42
N GLU A 245 13.29 22.75 1.52
CA GLU A 245 14.13 22.99 0.34
C GLU A 245 13.53 24.05 -0.58
N VAL A 246 12.22 24.00 -0.82
CA VAL A 246 11.53 25.00 -1.64
C VAL A 246 11.63 26.39 -1.02
N VAL A 247 11.41 26.53 0.29
CA VAL A 247 11.57 27.83 0.98
C VAL A 247 12.99 28.35 0.82
N LYS A 248 14.00 27.52 1.08
CA LYS A 248 15.42 27.91 0.94
C LYS A 248 15.75 28.33 -0.49
N ALA A 249 15.26 27.60 -1.48
CA ALA A 249 15.47 27.91 -2.89
C ALA A 249 14.86 29.27 -3.27
N HIS A 250 13.67 29.60 -2.75
CA HIS A 250 13.04 30.90 -2.99
C HIS A 250 13.76 32.05 -2.26
N GLU A 251 14.34 31.82 -1.09
CA GLU A 251 15.12 32.83 -0.36
C GLU A 251 16.45 33.17 -1.05
N GLN A 252 16.97 32.29 -1.90
CA GLN A 252 18.16 32.52 -2.71
C GLN A 252 17.89 33.34 -3.97
N VAL A 253 16.62 33.56 -4.35
CA VAL A 253 16.26 34.38 -5.50
C VAL A 253 16.63 35.83 -5.19
N ARG A 254 17.53 36.41 -5.99
CA ARG A 254 18.00 37.78 -5.78
C ARG A 254 16.88 38.76 -6.10
N LEU A 255 16.35 39.42 -5.08
CA LEU A 255 15.52 40.61 -5.24
C LEU A 255 16.47 41.81 -5.26
N GLN A 256 16.44 42.63 -6.31
CA GLN A 256 17.12 43.92 -6.25
C GLN A 256 16.39 44.78 -5.21
N ASN A 257 16.99 44.97 -4.04
CA ASN A 257 16.57 46.02 -3.13
C ASN A 257 16.84 47.35 -3.84
N ALA A 258 15.79 48.13 -4.11
CA ALA A 258 15.88 49.54 -4.50
C ALA A 258 16.32 50.40 -3.30
N GLY A 259 17.45 50.05 -2.71
CA GLY A 259 17.95 50.55 -1.44
C GLY A 259 19.46 50.50 -1.40
N ALA A 260 20.11 51.21 -2.32
CA ALA A 260 21.43 51.78 -2.14
C ALA A 260 21.37 53.15 -2.81
N THR A 261 21.25 54.15 -1.92
CA THR A 261 21.45 55.60 -2.07
C THR A 261 21.87 56.13 -3.43
#